data_AF-A0A444L6C5-F1
#
_entry.id   AF-A0A444L6C5-F1
#
_cell.length_a   1.000
_cell.length_b   1.000
_cell.length_c   1.000
_cell.angle_alpha   90.00
_cell.angle_beta   90.00
_cell.angle_gamma   90.00
#
_symmetry.space_group_name_H-M   'P 1'
#
loop_
_entity.id
_entity.type
_entity.pdbx_description
1 polymer ?
#
loop_
_entity_poly.entity_id
_entity_poly.type
_entity_poly.pdbx_seq_one_letter_code
_entity_poly.pdbx_strand_id
1 'polypeptide(L)'
;MKSKIFAAAMLFILLGSMLAIAPVPTVEATPDGIFKITMVAPGSANLLRRQWALIIANSFKSVGIDARVVFLGWGSVYDRILTPEPSNIGKTYDQGGFDALFIGWTPGSPVAPFSGSFQIYYGQNTPPNSNYFLWQNNESDALIEKFMTEGYTAEGIKAFKDWQYVQYIDVPASQIFFSTAIFTASKDIDFNGYEWIFDNLGPVPQYLTGLDEVVLATTGELLDLNPPLSNSWYDTEVFNSIFDSLFTLTSNYEYIPGICTSFEVSDDGSTFTYHLRDDVYFHDGIKMTADDVVFSFLAYLNPQSGSQQSGYEAGYIGFRSM
;
A
#
# COMPACT_ATOMS: atom_id res chain seq x y z
N MET A 1 51.23 11.60 10.70
CA MET A 1 51.41 10.36 9.91
C MET A 1 50.19 9.45 10.13
N LYS A 2 49.02 9.88 9.64
CA LYS A 2 47.72 9.22 9.80
C LYS A 2 46.87 9.58 8.57
N SER A 3 46.98 8.79 7.52
CA SER A 3 45.98 8.65 6.44
C SER A 3 46.49 7.53 5.54
N LYS A 4 45.62 6.57 5.20
CA LYS A 4 45.71 5.57 4.09
C LYS A 4 45.14 4.18 4.39
N ILE A 5 44.59 3.89 5.57
CA ILE A 5 44.05 2.53 5.85
C ILE A 5 42.51 2.40 5.69
N PHE A 6 41.75 3.50 5.63
CA PHE A 6 40.28 3.41 5.62
C PHE A 6 39.62 3.27 4.23
N ALA A 7 40.36 3.36 3.12
CA ALA A 7 39.78 3.27 1.77
C ALA A 7 39.69 1.85 1.19
N ALA A 8 40.37 0.86 1.79
CA ALA A 8 40.45 -0.49 1.23
C ALA A 8 39.32 -1.43 1.69
N ALA A 9 38.66 -1.13 2.82
CA ALA A 9 37.60 -1.99 3.37
C ALA A 9 36.22 -1.73 2.73
N MET A 10 35.99 -0.56 2.14
CA MET A 10 34.70 -0.21 1.51
C MET A 10 34.59 -0.70 0.05
N LEU A 11 35.72 -1.05 -0.58
CA LEU A 11 35.74 -1.57 -1.95
C LEU A 11 35.42 -3.08 -2.03
N PHE A 12 35.50 -3.81 -0.92
CA PHE A 12 35.28 -5.27 -0.89
C PHE A 12 33.85 -5.69 -0.54
N ILE A 13 32.98 -4.78 -0.11
CA ILE A 13 31.55 -5.06 0.15
C ILE A 13 30.67 -4.79 -1.09
N LEU A 14 31.21 -4.13 -2.12
CA LEU A 14 30.54 -3.90 -3.41
C LEU A 14 30.63 -5.09 -4.40
N LEU A 15 31.26 -6.20 -4.01
CA LEU A 15 31.46 -7.39 -4.85
C LEU A 15 30.47 -8.54 -4.55
N GLY A 16 29.43 -8.29 -3.74
CA GLY A 16 28.46 -9.31 -3.30
C GLY A 16 27.07 -9.28 -3.95
N SER A 17 26.81 -8.39 -4.91
CA SER A 17 25.50 -8.33 -5.59
C SER A 17 25.60 -7.99 -7.08
N MET A 18 26.67 -8.42 -7.75
CA MET A 18 26.50 -8.75 -9.17
C MET A 18 25.69 -10.04 -9.21
N LEU A 19 24.37 -9.91 -9.36
CA LEU A 19 23.56 -10.95 -9.99
C LEU A 19 24.37 -11.40 -11.21
N ALA A 20 24.91 -12.63 -11.15
CA ALA A 20 25.47 -13.24 -12.33
C ALA A 20 24.32 -13.25 -13.35
N ILE A 21 24.39 -12.36 -14.33
CA ILE A 21 23.53 -12.42 -15.51
C ILE A 21 23.99 -13.66 -16.24
N ALA A 22 23.46 -14.81 -15.84
CA ALA A 22 23.47 -15.97 -16.71
C ALA A 22 22.75 -15.51 -17.99
N PRO A 23 23.33 -15.69 -19.19
CA PRO A 23 22.60 -15.43 -20.41
C PRO A 23 21.34 -16.28 -20.38
N VAL A 24 20.18 -15.64 -20.30
CA VAL A 24 18.89 -16.30 -20.41
C VAL A 24 18.89 -16.98 -21.77
N PRO A 25 18.71 -18.31 -21.86
CA PRO A 25 18.58 -18.98 -23.14
C PRO A 25 17.47 -18.29 -23.92
N THR A 26 17.80 -17.70 -25.06
CA THR A 26 16.79 -17.24 -26.02
C THR A 26 16.16 -18.48 -26.63
N VAL A 27 15.05 -18.92 -26.04
CA VAL A 27 14.18 -19.92 -26.66
C VAL A 27 13.54 -19.24 -27.87
N GLU A 28 13.73 -19.81 -29.06
CA GLU A 28 13.01 -19.37 -30.25
C GLU A 28 11.51 -19.49 -29.98
N ALA A 29 10.81 -18.36 -29.97
CA ALA A 29 9.37 -18.33 -29.82
C ALA A 29 8.75 -19.16 -30.94
N THR A 30 7.86 -20.10 -30.59
CA THR A 30 6.94 -20.68 -31.56
C THR A 30 6.17 -19.55 -32.24
N PRO A 31 5.92 -19.60 -33.57
CA PRO A 31 5.41 -18.46 -34.34
C PRO A 31 4.14 -17.80 -33.78
N ASP A 32 3.34 -18.54 -33.01
CA ASP A 32 2.04 -18.08 -32.48
C ASP A 32 1.91 -18.10 -30.94
N GLY A 33 2.93 -18.51 -30.19
CA GLY A 33 2.85 -18.69 -28.72
C GLY A 33 1.78 -19.72 -28.27
N ILE A 34 1.75 -20.09 -26.99
CA ILE A 34 0.72 -20.98 -26.41
C ILE A 34 -0.61 -20.22 -26.28
N PHE A 35 -0.53 -19.02 -25.71
CA PHE A 35 -1.61 -18.03 -25.63
C PHE A 35 -1.00 -16.64 -25.43
N LYS A 36 -1.84 -15.61 -25.54
CA LYS A 36 -1.47 -14.20 -25.35
C LYS A 36 -1.94 -13.70 -23.99
N ILE A 37 -1.14 -12.87 -23.34
CA ILE A 37 -1.50 -12.22 -22.08
C ILE A 37 -1.04 -10.75 -22.06
N THR A 38 -1.95 -9.84 -21.72
CA THR A 38 -1.62 -8.44 -21.44
C THR A 38 -1.61 -8.21 -19.94
N MET A 39 -0.41 -8.01 -19.39
CA MET A 39 -0.24 -7.66 -17.99
C MET A 39 -0.29 -6.15 -17.82
N VAL A 40 -1.20 -5.68 -16.98
CA VAL A 40 -1.29 -4.27 -16.58
C VAL A 40 -0.43 -4.05 -15.34
N ALA A 41 0.29 -2.94 -15.28
CA ALA A 41 1.01 -2.51 -14.08
C ALA A 41 0.88 -0.98 -13.90
N PRO A 42 0.59 -0.48 -12.68
CA PRO A 42 0.61 0.97 -12.43
C PRO A 42 2.04 1.51 -12.54
N GLY A 43 2.30 2.42 -13.47
CA GLY A 43 3.67 2.72 -13.91
C GLY A 43 4.16 4.16 -13.75
N SER A 44 3.31 5.12 -13.36
CA SER A 44 3.64 6.54 -13.46
C SER A 44 4.80 7.00 -12.58
N ALA A 45 4.93 6.48 -11.34
CA ALA A 45 5.97 6.89 -10.39
C ALA A 45 6.94 5.76 -9.98
N ASN A 46 6.57 4.48 -10.17
CA ASN A 46 7.34 3.35 -9.62
C ASN A 46 8.19 2.66 -10.71
N LEU A 47 9.44 3.11 -10.86
CA LEU A 47 10.38 2.57 -11.85
C LEU A 47 10.72 1.08 -11.59
N LEU A 48 10.81 0.67 -10.33
CA LEU A 48 11.08 -0.72 -9.96
C LEU A 48 9.95 -1.65 -10.42
N ARG A 49 8.68 -1.23 -10.26
CA ARG A 49 7.53 -2.00 -10.74
C ARG A 49 7.58 -2.18 -12.26
N ARG A 50 8.03 -1.16 -13.00
CA ARG A 50 8.21 -1.26 -14.46
C ARG A 50 9.26 -2.30 -14.83
N GLN A 51 10.39 -2.32 -14.15
CA GLN A 51 11.44 -3.30 -14.38
C GLN A 51 10.96 -4.72 -14.07
N TRP A 52 10.33 -4.93 -12.91
CA TRP A 52 9.78 -6.23 -12.54
C TRP A 52 8.70 -6.73 -13.50
N ALA A 53 7.79 -5.85 -13.93
CA ALA A 53 6.77 -6.22 -14.91
C ALA A 53 7.40 -6.71 -16.24
N LEU A 54 8.46 -6.05 -16.70
CA LEU A 54 9.18 -6.47 -17.91
C LEU A 54 9.91 -7.81 -17.71
N ILE A 55 10.53 -8.02 -16.54
CA ILE A 55 11.17 -9.30 -16.19
C ILE A 55 10.14 -10.43 -16.22
N ILE A 56 9.00 -10.25 -15.56
CA ILE A 56 7.91 -11.23 -15.51
C ILE A 56 7.39 -11.55 -16.93
N ALA A 57 7.15 -10.51 -17.75
CA ALA A 57 6.71 -10.71 -19.13
C ALA A 57 7.76 -11.46 -19.97
N ASN A 58 9.06 -11.21 -19.75
CA ASN A 58 10.11 -11.94 -20.44
C ASN A 58 10.19 -13.41 -20.00
N SER A 59 9.97 -13.70 -18.71
CA SER A 59 9.86 -15.06 -18.19
C SER A 59 8.69 -15.81 -18.81
N PHE A 60 7.53 -15.17 -18.99
CA PHE A 60 6.41 -15.76 -19.73
C PHE A 60 6.78 -16.11 -21.18
N LYS A 61 7.48 -15.22 -21.88
CA LYS A 61 7.95 -15.49 -23.25
C LYS A 61 8.90 -16.68 -23.31
N SER A 62 9.77 -16.85 -22.31
CA SER A 62 10.71 -17.98 -22.25
C SER A 62 10.04 -19.35 -22.19
N VAL A 63 8.78 -19.41 -21.73
CA VAL A 63 7.97 -20.62 -21.69
C VAL A 63 6.89 -20.66 -22.79
N GLY A 64 7.01 -19.79 -23.80
CA GLY A 64 6.14 -19.77 -24.97
C GLY A 64 4.84 -18.96 -24.83
N ILE A 65 4.66 -18.18 -23.77
CA ILE A 65 3.50 -17.30 -23.60
C ILE A 65 3.81 -15.92 -24.21
N ASP A 66 2.98 -15.45 -25.13
CA ASP A 66 3.12 -14.11 -25.72
C ASP A 66 2.60 -13.04 -24.75
N ALA A 67 3.50 -12.61 -23.86
CA ALA A 67 3.21 -11.61 -22.83
C ALA A 67 3.64 -10.20 -23.25
N ARG A 68 2.77 -9.22 -23.05
CA ARG A 68 3.12 -7.79 -23.10
C ARG A 68 2.76 -7.10 -21.80
N VAL A 69 3.42 -5.97 -21.53
CA VAL A 69 3.12 -5.11 -20.39
C VAL A 69 2.48 -3.82 -20.87
N VAL A 70 1.39 -3.41 -20.23
CA VAL A 70 0.82 -2.07 -20.39
C VAL A 70 0.96 -1.34 -19.06
N PHE A 71 1.63 -0.18 -19.12
CA PHE A 71 1.71 0.72 -17.98
C PHE A 71 0.57 1.72 -18.03
N LEU A 72 -0.22 1.75 -16.96
CA LEU A 72 -1.33 2.69 -16.80
C LEU A 72 -1.05 3.62 -15.62
N GLY A 73 -1.64 4.82 -15.65
CA GLY A 73 -1.76 5.66 -14.46
C GLY A 73 -2.75 5.07 -13.47
N TRP A 74 -2.64 5.43 -12.19
CA TRP A 74 -3.45 4.82 -11.13
C TRP A 74 -4.96 4.96 -11.39
N GLY A 75 -5.45 6.14 -11.76
CA GLY A 75 -6.87 6.32 -12.10
C GLY A 75 -7.35 5.38 -13.21
N SER A 76 -6.54 5.17 -14.26
CA SER A 76 -6.87 4.21 -15.32
C SER A 76 -6.80 2.75 -14.88
N VAL A 77 -5.95 2.40 -13.90
CA VAL A 77 -5.98 1.06 -13.27
C VAL A 77 -7.26 0.92 -12.45
N TYR A 78 -7.62 1.95 -11.69
CA TYR A 78 -8.81 1.97 -10.85
C TYR A 78 -10.07 1.76 -11.71
N ASP A 79 -10.32 2.62 -12.70
CA ASP A 79 -11.50 2.58 -13.57
C ASP A 79 -11.59 1.31 -14.40
N ARG A 80 -10.45 0.73 -14.80
CA ARG A 80 -10.43 -0.44 -15.69
C ARG A 80 -10.51 -1.76 -14.92
N ILE A 81 -9.95 -1.83 -13.71
CA ILE A 81 -9.70 -3.10 -13.02
C ILE A 81 -10.39 -3.16 -11.65
N LEU A 82 -10.25 -2.14 -10.82
CA LEU A 82 -10.77 -2.18 -9.44
C LEU A 82 -12.26 -1.83 -9.41
N THR A 83 -12.68 -0.83 -10.18
CA THR A 83 -14.08 -0.44 -10.33
C THR A 83 -14.50 -0.43 -11.81
N PRO A 84 -14.43 -1.60 -12.49
CA PRO A 84 -14.73 -1.69 -13.92
C PRO A 84 -16.21 -1.43 -14.18
N GLU A 85 -16.49 -0.91 -15.37
CA GLU A 85 -17.84 -0.97 -15.95
C GLU A 85 -18.36 -2.42 -15.91
N PRO A 86 -19.60 -2.69 -15.47
CA PRO A 86 -20.10 -4.05 -15.31
C PRO A 86 -20.00 -4.94 -16.55
N SER A 87 -20.06 -4.34 -17.75
CA SER A 87 -19.90 -5.04 -19.03
C SER A 87 -18.47 -5.55 -19.30
N ASN A 88 -17.48 -4.99 -18.59
CA ASN A 88 -16.06 -5.33 -18.74
C ASN A 88 -15.57 -6.36 -17.71
N ILE A 89 -16.38 -6.71 -16.70
CA ILE A 89 -16.02 -7.70 -15.68
C ILE A 89 -15.70 -9.06 -16.34
N GLY A 90 -14.53 -9.62 -16.03
CA GLY A 90 -14.07 -10.91 -16.57
C GLY A 90 -13.69 -10.88 -18.06
N LYS A 91 -13.61 -9.70 -18.68
CA LYS A 91 -13.17 -9.53 -20.06
C LYS A 91 -11.65 -9.44 -20.16
N THR A 92 -11.12 -9.85 -21.31
CA THR A 92 -9.69 -9.68 -21.63
C THR A 92 -9.32 -8.21 -21.74
N TYR A 93 -8.02 -7.91 -21.75
CA TYR A 93 -7.54 -6.54 -21.96
C TYR A 93 -8.12 -5.91 -23.23
N ASP A 94 -8.10 -6.60 -24.37
CA ASP A 94 -8.58 -6.04 -25.64
C ASP A 94 -10.10 -5.83 -25.68
N GLN A 95 -10.84 -6.46 -24.77
CA GLN A 95 -12.30 -6.33 -24.62
C GLN A 95 -12.71 -5.28 -23.57
N GLY A 96 -11.75 -4.56 -22.98
CA GLY A 96 -12.02 -3.52 -21.98
C GLY A 96 -11.69 -3.92 -20.54
N GLY A 97 -11.47 -5.20 -20.25
CA GLY A 97 -11.05 -5.68 -18.93
C GLY A 97 -9.52 -5.80 -18.82
N PHE A 98 -9.04 -6.90 -18.26
CA PHE A 98 -7.61 -7.18 -18.07
C PHE A 98 -7.34 -8.69 -18.01
N ASP A 99 -6.13 -9.11 -18.41
CA ASP A 99 -5.73 -10.52 -18.36
C ASP A 99 -4.92 -10.84 -17.10
N ALA A 100 -4.00 -9.94 -16.73
CA ALA A 100 -3.22 -10.01 -15.50
C ALA A 100 -2.93 -8.60 -14.95
N LEU A 101 -2.81 -8.50 -13.63
CA LEU A 101 -2.42 -7.27 -12.93
C LEU A 101 -1.17 -7.54 -12.10
N PHE A 102 -0.12 -6.76 -12.31
CA PHE A 102 1.02 -6.69 -11.39
C PHE A 102 0.90 -5.46 -10.51
N ILE A 103 0.47 -5.68 -9.27
CA ILE A 103 0.21 -4.68 -8.25
C ILE A 103 0.81 -5.12 -6.91
N GLY A 104 1.01 -4.17 -6.01
CA GLY A 104 1.42 -4.44 -4.63
C GLY A 104 0.35 -3.95 -3.67
N TRP A 105 0.28 -4.61 -2.51
CA TRP A 105 -0.70 -4.33 -1.47
C TRP A 105 0.01 -4.23 -0.12
N THR A 106 -0.48 -3.34 0.73
CA THR A 106 -0.08 -3.29 2.14
C THR A 106 -0.99 -4.22 2.93
N PRO A 107 -0.48 -5.26 3.61
CA PRO A 107 -1.33 -6.11 4.43
C PRO A 107 -2.05 -5.29 5.51
N GLY A 108 -3.25 -5.73 5.91
CA GLY A 108 -4.01 -5.07 6.98
C GLY A 108 -3.23 -5.05 8.30
N SER A 109 -3.59 -4.12 9.19
CA SER A 109 -3.04 -4.05 10.54
C SER A 109 -3.22 -5.41 11.24
N PRO A 110 -2.26 -5.88 12.07
CA PRO A 110 -2.47 -7.03 12.93
C PRO A 110 -3.74 -6.92 13.77
N VAL A 111 -4.27 -5.75 14.12
CA VAL A 111 -5.54 -5.72 14.87
C VAL A 111 -6.74 -6.12 13.99
N ALA A 112 -6.66 -5.93 12.67
CA ALA A 112 -7.70 -6.26 11.71
C ALA A 112 -7.05 -6.74 10.40
N PRO A 113 -6.47 -7.95 10.35
CA PRO A 113 -5.74 -8.39 9.17
C PRO A 113 -6.63 -8.55 7.95
N PHE A 114 -7.96 -8.68 8.12
CA PHE A 114 -8.91 -8.68 7.00
C PHE A 114 -9.47 -7.30 6.64
N SER A 115 -9.07 -6.23 7.33
CA SER A 115 -9.27 -4.88 6.83
C SER A 115 -8.21 -4.55 5.77
N GLY A 116 -8.62 -3.85 4.71
CA GLY A 116 -7.72 -3.53 3.59
C GLY A 116 -7.48 -4.72 2.65
N SER A 117 -6.20 -5.01 2.37
CA SER A 117 -5.79 -5.79 1.19
C SER A 117 -6.22 -7.25 1.14
N PHE A 118 -6.68 -7.83 2.24
CA PHE A 118 -7.18 -9.21 2.25
C PHE A 118 -8.65 -9.33 1.82
N GLN A 119 -9.38 -8.20 1.72
CA GLN A 119 -10.74 -8.16 1.17
C GLN A 119 -10.81 -8.63 -0.29
N ILE A 120 -9.68 -8.61 -1.01
CA ILE A 120 -9.56 -9.09 -2.39
C ILE A 120 -9.77 -10.60 -2.51
N TYR A 121 -9.65 -11.34 -1.40
CA TYR A 121 -9.78 -12.80 -1.35
C TYR A 121 -11.11 -13.29 -0.77
N TYR A 122 -12.02 -12.38 -0.42
CA TYR A 122 -13.35 -12.74 0.05
C TYR A 122 -14.30 -12.86 -1.15
N GLY A 123 -14.92 -14.02 -1.32
CA GLY A 123 -15.74 -14.36 -2.49
C GLY A 123 -16.93 -13.43 -2.69
N GLN A 124 -17.47 -12.86 -1.61
CA GLN A 124 -18.60 -11.92 -1.67
C GLN A 124 -18.20 -10.51 -2.15
N ASN A 125 -16.90 -10.19 -2.16
CA ASN A 125 -16.41 -8.86 -2.52
C ASN A 125 -16.14 -8.69 -4.02
N THR A 126 -16.85 -9.38 -4.92
CA THR A 126 -16.67 -9.21 -6.37
C THR A 126 -16.88 -7.75 -6.82
N PRO A 127 -16.36 -7.32 -7.99
CA PRO A 127 -16.49 -5.95 -8.46
C PRO A 127 -17.95 -5.47 -8.44
N PRO A 128 -18.22 -4.21 -8.05
CA PRO A 128 -17.28 -3.11 -7.89
C PRO A 128 -16.49 -3.08 -6.57
N ASN A 129 -16.58 -4.12 -5.75
CA ASN A 129 -15.79 -4.26 -4.51
C ASN A 129 -14.40 -4.88 -4.78
N SER A 130 -13.61 -5.10 -3.73
CA SER A 130 -12.16 -5.35 -3.81
C SER A 130 -11.70 -6.66 -4.47
N ASN A 131 -12.54 -7.68 -4.66
CA ASN A 131 -12.20 -8.97 -5.28
C ASN A 131 -12.28 -8.90 -6.82
N TYR A 132 -11.41 -8.10 -7.42
CA TYR A 132 -11.25 -8.01 -8.87
C TYR A 132 -10.55 -9.24 -9.49
N PHE A 133 -10.08 -10.19 -8.68
CA PHE A 133 -9.61 -11.51 -9.14
C PHE A 133 -10.77 -12.43 -9.55
N LEU A 134 -12.00 -12.11 -9.14
CA LEU A 134 -13.19 -12.95 -9.32
C LEU A 134 -13.03 -14.36 -8.72
N TRP A 135 -12.13 -14.50 -7.75
CA TRP A 135 -11.85 -15.78 -7.12
C TRP A 135 -12.93 -16.06 -6.07
N GLN A 136 -13.49 -17.28 -6.11
CA GLN A 136 -14.53 -17.72 -5.19
C GLN A 136 -14.17 -19.08 -4.61
N ASN A 137 -14.14 -19.17 -3.29
CA ASN A 137 -13.88 -20.42 -2.57
C ASN A 137 -14.64 -20.41 -1.23
N ASN A 138 -15.62 -21.30 -1.09
CA ASN A 138 -16.48 -21.37 0.11
C ASN A 138 -15.71 -21.75 1.38
N GLU A 139 -14.65 -22.57 1.26
CA GLU A 139 -13.79 -22.93 2.39
C GLU A 139 -12.97 -21.71 2.83
N SER A 140 -12.42 -20.96 1.88
CA SER A 140 -11.75 -19.69 2.16
C SER A 140 -12.67 -18.73 2.89
N ASP A 141 -13.87 -18.50 2.36
CA ASP A 141 -14.84 -17.55 2.94
C ASP A 141 -15.21 -17.94 4.39
N ALA A 142 -15.48 -19.22 4.65
CA ALA A 142 -15.78 -19.71 5.99
C ALA A 142 -14.60 -19.54 6.97
N LEU A 143 -13.37 -19.71 6.51
CA LEU A 143 -12.16 -19.53 7.33
C LEU A 143 -11.89 -18.05 7.62
N ILE A 144 -12.13 -17.16 6.65
CA ILE A 144 -12.06 -15.71 6.84
C ILE A 144 -13.09 -15.28 7.89
N GLU A 145 -14.35 -15.68 7.73
CA GLU A 145 -15.44 -15.38 8.68
C GLU A 145 -15.15 -15.90 10.09
N LYS A 146 -14.60 -17.12 10.17
CA LYS A 146 -14.16 -17.68 11.45
C LYS A 146 -13.07 -16.84 12.10
N PHE A 147 -12.04 -16.44 11.35
CA PHE A 147 -11.00 -15.57 11.90
C PHE A 147 -11.57 -14.21 12.33
N MET A 148 -12.43 -13.59 11.52
CA MET A 148 -13.06 -12.31 11.87
C MET A 148 -13.89 -12.39 13.16
N THR A 149 -14.46 -13.55 13.44
CA THR A 149 -15.25 -13.81 14.66
C THR A 149 -14.37 -14.12 15.87
N GLU A 150 -13.35 -14.97 15.69
CA GLU A 150 -12.51 -15.51 16.77
C GLU A 150 -11.32 -14.60 17.11
N GLY A 151 -10.85 -13.79 16.17
CA GLY A 151 -9.67 -12.96 16.31
C GLY A 151 -8.38 -13.77 16.53
N TYR A 152 -7.54 -13.33 17.47
CA TYR A 152 -6.23 -13.93 17.76
C TYR A 152 -6.24 -15.08 18.76
N THR A 153 -7.38 -15.76 18.92
CA THR A 153 -7.45 -17.01 19.70
C THR A 153 -6.67 -18.14 19.00
N ALA A 154 -6.45 -19.26 19.69
CA ALA A 154 -5.79 -20.42 19.08
C ALA A 154 -6.59 -20.94 17.86
N GLU A 155 -7.92 -20.92 17.96
CA GLU A 155 -8.87 -21.30 16.93
C GLU A 155 -8.86 -20.33 15.74
N GLY A 156 -8.81 -19.01 16.02
CA GLY A 156 -8.68 -17.99 15.00
C GLY A 156 -7.34 -18.11 14.25
N ILE A 157 -6.21 -18.15 14.97
CA ILE A 157 -4.88 -18.34 14.37
C ILE A 157 -4.83 -19.63 13.53
N LYS A 158 -5.47 -20.71 13.98
CA LYS A 158 -5.57 -21.93 13.19
C LYS A 158 -6.37 -21.70 11.91
N ALA A 159 -7.54 -21.05 11.98
CA ALA A 159 -8.34 -20.74 10.81
C ALA A 159 -7.58 -19.88 9.79
N PHE A 160 -6.78 -18.91 10.25
CA PHE A 160 -5.92 -18.11 9.38
C PHE A 160 -4.87 -18.95 8.65
N LYS A 161 -4.21 -19.88 9.36
CA LYS A 161 -3.21 -20.78 8.75
C LYS A 161 -3.85 -21.76 7.77
N ASP A 162 -5.01 -22.30 8.10
CA ASP A 162 -5.77 -23.17 7.20
C ASP A 162 -6.17 -22.37 5.93
N TRP A 163 -6.57 -21.10 6.08
CA TRP A 163 -6.88 -20.21 4.96
C TRP A 163 -5.67 -19.96 4.06
N GLN A 164 -4.49 -19.70 4.64
CA GLN A 164 -3.24 -19.57 3.88
C GLN A 164 -2.89 -20.85 3.10
N TYR A 165 -3.26 -22.03 3.63
CA TYR A 165 -3.07 -23.29 2.91
C TYR A 165 -4.00 -23.39 1.70
N VAL A 166 -5.26 -22.96 1.81
CA VAL A 166 -6.19 -22.86 0.65
C VAL A 166 -5.60 -21.95 -0.43
N GLN A 167 -5.09 -20.77 -0.05
CA GLN A 167 -4.43 -19.84 -0.98
C GLN A 167 -3.21 -20.47 -1.67
N TYR A 168 -2.41 -21.25 -0.95
CA TYR A 168 -1.24 -21.93 -1.50
C TYR A 168 -1.61 -22.99 -2.55
N ILE A 169 -2.76 -23.66 -2.39
CA ILE A 169 -3.23 -24.68 -3.33
C ILE A 169 -3.91 -24.04 -4.55
N ASP A 170 -4.80 -23.07 -4.34
CA ASP A 170 -5.60 -22.46 -5.41
C ASP A 170 -4.82 -21.40 -6.21
N VAL A 171 -3.82 -20.77 -5.58
CA VAL A 171 -2.97 -19.70 -6.16
C VAL A 171 -3.78 -18.61 -6.88
N PRO A 172 -4.76 -17.95 -6.22
CA PRO A 172 -5.56 -16.91 -6.88
C PRO A 172 -4.73 -15.67 -7.26
N ALA A 173 -3.58 -15.48 -6.59
CA ALA A 173 -2.55 -14.54 -6.98
C ALA A 173 -1.16 -15.16 -6.76
N SER A 174 -0.21 -14.84 -7.63
CA SER A 174 1.19 -15.25 -7.47
C SER A 174 1.97 -14.18 -6.70
N GLN A 175 2.38 -14.50 -5.48
CA GLN A 175 3.26 -13.62 -4.70
C GLN A 175 4.66 -13.61 -5.30
N ILE A 176 5.12 -12.43 -5.74
CA ILE A 176 6.45 -12.30 -6.38
C ILE A 176 7.55 -12.05 -5.34
N PHE A 177 7.36 -11.05 -4.46
CA PHE A 177 8.28 -10.76 -3.36
C PHE A 177 7.57 -9.98 -2.26
N PHE A 178 8.15 -9.99 -1.06
CA PHE A 178 7.85 -9.02 -0.01
C PHE A 178 8.93 -7.94 -0.04
N SER A 179 8.53 -6.68 -0.22
CA SER A 179 9.48 -5.58 -0.29
C SER A 179 10.03 -5.28 1.09
N THR A 180 11.34 -5.09 1.19
CA THR A 180 11.97 -4.43 2.34
C THR A 180 12.14 -2.96 1.99
N ALA A 181 11.52 -2.08 2.78
CA ALA A 181 11.77 -0.65 2.67
C ALA A 181 13.09 -0.33 3.37
N ILE A 182 13.99 0.38 2.68
CA ILE A 182 15.23 0.90 3.25
C ILE A 182 15.11 2.41 3.28
N PHE A 183 14.98 2.97 4.47
CA PHE A 183 14.98 4.41 4.67
C PHE A 183 16.41 4.87 4.99
N THR A 184 16.86 5.90 4.28
CA THR A 184 18.12 6.58 4.57
C THR A 184 17.82 8.04 4.81
N ALA A 185 18.25 8.55 5.95
CA ALA A 185 18.03 9.93 6.35
C ALA A 185 19.34 10.54 6.87
N SER A 186 19.34 11.86 7.09
CA SER A 186 20.46 12.57 7.69
C SER A 186 20.84 11.99 9.05
N LYS A 187 22.15 11.88 9.31
CA LYS A 187 22.73 11.32 10.55
C LYS A 187 22.29 12.00 11.85
N ASP A 188 21.73 13.20 11.75
CA ASP A 188 21.32 14.02 12.89
C ASP A 188 19.87 13.71 13.33
N ILE A 189 19.15 12.84 12.61
CA ILE A 189 17.85 12.33 13.03
C ILE A 189 18.05 11.18 14.02
N ASP A 190 17.44 11.30 15.21
CA ASP A 190 17.42 10.23 16.20
C ASP A 190 16.21 9.32 15.97
N PHE A 191 16.48 8.14 15.41
CA PHE A 191 15.47 7.09 15.21
C PHE A 191 15.33 6.15 16.42
N ASN A 192 15.93 6.44 17.58
CA ASN A 192 15.75 5.59 18.76
C ASN A 192 14.26 5.52 19.15
N GLY A 193 13.70 4.30 19.13
CA GLY A 193 12.27 4.07 19.39
C GLY A 193 11.36 4.36 18.20
N TYR A 194 11.91 4.84 17.07
CA TYR A 194 11.18 4.88 15.80
C TYR A 194 11.07 3.45 15.28
N GLU A 195 9.86 2.92 15.29
CA GLU A 195 9.57 1.63 14.68
C GLU A 195 8.58 1.82 13.55
N TRP A 196 8.84 1.12 12.45
CA TRP A 196 8.01 1.16 11.27
C TRP A 196 6.70 0.44 11.58
N ILE A 197 5.64 1.21 11.77
CA ILE A 197 4.28 0.70 11.71
C ILE A 197 3.86 0.83 10.27
N PHE A 198 3.09 -0.14 9.78
CA PHE A 198 2.69 -0.26 8.37
C PHE A 198 2.13 1.03 7.74
N ASP A 199 1.68 2.00 8.55
CA ASP A 199 1.12 3.29 8.13
C ASP A 199 2.08 4.51 8.31
N ASN A 200 3.27 4.35 8.90
CA ASN A 200 4.24 5.43 9.14
C ASN A 200 5.41 5.35 8.15
N LEU A 201 5.25 5.97 6.97
CA LEU A 201 6.24 5.93 5.87
C LEU A 201 7.33 6.99 5.92
N GLY A 202 7.60 7.56 7.08
CA GLY A 202 8.62 8.60 7.24
C GLY A 202 8.71 9.06 8.68
N PRO A 203 9.80 9.72 9.09
CA PRO A 203 9.90 10.25 10.44
C PRO A 203 8.74 11.22 10.70
N VAL A 204 7.89 10.87 11.67
CA VAL A 204 6.84 11.77 12.15
C VAL A 204 7.49 12.92 12.94
N PRO A 205 6.86 14.10 13.05
CA PRO A 205 7.52 15.33 13.48
C PRO A 205 8.20 15.22 14.85
N GLN A 206 7.68 14.37 15.74
CA GLN A 206 8.27 14.12 17.06
C GLN A 206 9.75 13.67 16.99
N TYR A 207 10.15 12.93 15.94
CA TYR A 207 11.54 12.47 15.73
C TYR A 207 12.41 13.48 14.98
N LEU A 208 11.82 14.58 14.52
CA LEU A 208 12.50 15.67 13.81
C LEU A 208 12.73 16.90 14.71
N THR A 209 12.38 16.80 16.00
CA THR A 209 12.45 17.90 16.95
C THR A 209 13.86 18.48 17.04
N GLY A 210 13.99 19.80 16.84
CA GLY A 210 15.26 20.52 16.94
C GLY A 210 16.09 20.53 15.66
N LEU A 211 15.55 20.03 14.56
CA LEU A 211 16.16 20.09 13.23
C LEU A 211 15.52 21.20 12.39
N ASP A 212 16.35 22.00 11.72
CA ASP A 212 15.90 23.02 10.76
C ASP A 212 15.81 22.47 9.31
N GLU A 213 16.51 21.37 9.04
CA GLU A 213 16.57 20.72 7.73
C GLU A 213 16.63 19.20 7.88
N VAL A 214 15.89 18.49 7.04
CA VAL A 214 15.86 17.04 6.96
C VAL A 214 16.08 16.62 5.51
N VAL A 215 17.01 15.70 5.30
CA VAL A 215 17.28 15.12 3.98
C VAL A 215 16.89 13.65 4.01
N LEU A 216 15.90 13.28 3.20
CA LEU A 216 15.43 11.90 3.01
C LEU A 216 15.84 11.41 1.63
N ALA A 217 16.42 10.21 1.56
CA ALA A 217 16.62 9.53 0.29
C ALA A 217 15.35 8.76 -0.08
N THR A 218 14.76 9.08 -1.24
CA THR A 218 13.61 8.36 -1.78
C THR A 218 14.00 7.60 -3.06
N THR A 219 13.26 6.53 -3.35
CA THR A 219 13.50 5.67 -4.52
C THR A 219 12.57 5.99 -5.70
N GLY A 220 11.70 6.98 -5.55
CA GLY A 220 10.79 7.46 -6.58
C GLY A 220 10.64 8.98 -6.57
N GLU A 221 9.81 9.48 -7.47
CA GLU A 221 9.54 10.91 -7.60
C GLU A 221 8.29 11.29 -6.79
N LEU A 222 8.32 12.49 -6.21
CA LEU A 222 7.14 13.11 -5.62
C LEU A 222 6.23 13.60 -6.75
N LEU A 223 4.96 13.23 -6.71
CA LEU A 223 3.97 13.63 -7.71
C LEU A 223 3.11 14.81 -7.25
N ASP A 224 2.64 14.77 -6.01
CA ASP A 224 1.78 15.80 -5.42
C ASP A 224 2.16 16.03 -3.94
N LEU A 225 1.89 17.24 -3.44
CA LEU A 225 2.04 17.60 -2.02
C LEU A 225 0.70 17.83 -1.30
N ASN A 226 -0.40 17.58 -2.00
CA ASN A 226 -1.75 17.68 -1.46
C ASN A 226 -2.31 16.26 -1.20
N PRO A 227 -2.45 15.83 0.07
CA PRO A 227 -2.76 14.43 0.39
C PRO A 227 -4.01 13.86 -0.29
N PRO A 228 -5.15 14.58 -0.40
CA PRO A 228 -6.33 14.09 -1.13
C PRO A 228 -6.15 13.88 -2.63
N LEU A 229 -5.13 14.48 -3.26
CA LEU A 229 -4.87 14.34 -4.70
C LEU A 229 -3.75 13.33 -5.00
N SER A 230 -2.98 12.94 -3.99
CA SER A 230 -1.88 12.02 -4.18
C SER A 230 -2.34 10.57 -4.22
N ASN A 231 -1.70 9.83 -5.14
CA ASN A 231 -1.85 8.39 -5.32
C ASN A 231 -0.47 7.70 -5.34
N SER A 232 0.54 8.37 -4.77
CA SER A 232 1.94 7.96 -4.80
C SER A 232 2.42 7.61 -3.41
N TRP A 233 2.97 6.40 -3.29
CA TRP A 233 3.63 5.93 -2.08
C TRP A 233 4.75 6.86 -1.61
N TYR A 234 5.50 7.45 -2.56
CA TYR A 234 6.63 8.33 -2.27
C TYR A 234 6.19 9.68 -1.69
N ASP A 235 4.99 10.15 -2.07
CA ASP A 235 4.44 11.39 -1.53
C ASP A 235 4.07 11.20 -0.06
N THR A 236 3.49 10.03 0.28
CA THR A 236 3.16 9.66 1.67
C THR A 236 4.39 9.64 2.58
N GLU A 237 5.57 9.29 2.05
CA GLU A 237 6.83 9.33 2.83
C GLU A 237 7.14 10.73 3.36
N VAL A 238 6.74 11.76 2.62
CA VAL A 238 6.97 13.17 2.96
C VAL A 238 5.79 13.76 3.73
N PHE A 239 4.55 13.29 3.48
CA PHE A 239 3.35 13.80 4.15
C PHE A 239 3.43 13.70 5.66
N ASN A 240 3.96 12.59 6.18
CA ASN A 240 4.08 12.37 7.62
C ASN A 240 5.00 13.36 8.33
N SER A 241 5.82 14.13 7.59
CA SER A 241 6.63 15.22 8.17
C SER A 241 5.97 16.60 8.02
N ILE A 242 4.88 16.72 7.25
CA ILE A 242 4.20 17.98 6.93
C ILE A 242 2.81 18.07 7.58
N PHE A 243 2.09 16.94 7.63
CA PHE A 243 0.71 16.81 8.09
C PHE A 243 0.65 15.88 9.32
N ASP A 244 -0.23 16.21 10.26
CA ASP A 244 -0.50 15.38 11.43
C ASP A 244 -1.79 14.56 11.28
N SER A 245 -1.84 13.40 11.94
CA SER A 245 -3.02 12.54 12.05
C SER A 245 -3.78 12.75 13.37
N LEU A 246 -5.02 12.26 13.47
CA LEU A 246 -5.76 12.23 14.74
C LEU A 246 -5.00 11.42 15.80
N PHE A 247 -4.60 10.21 15.42
CA PHE A 247 -3.77 9.31 16.21
C PHE A 247 -2.69 8.73 15.30
N THR A 248 -1.55 8.39 15.89
CA THR A 248 -0.61 7.44 15.29
C THR A 248 -0.56 6.19 16.18
N LEU A 249 0.21 5.20 15.79
CA LEU A 249 0.36 3.97 16.56
C LEU A 249 1.81 3.87 17.08
N THR A 250 2.04 3.03 18.09
CA THR A 250 3.36 2.45 18.38
C THR A 250 3.51 1.17 17.57
N SER A 251 4.73 0.64 17.49
CA SER A 251 4.97 -0.68 16.87
C SER A 251 4.29 -1.85 17.55
N ASN A 252 3.89 -1.67 18.81
CA ASN A 252 3.05 -2.62 19.52
C ASN A 252 1.55 -2.39 19.27
N TYR A 253 1.19 -1.53 18.31
CA TYR A 253 -0.18 -1.14 17.95
C TYR A 253 -0.95 -0.43 19.07
N GLU A 254 -0.23 0.28 19.94
CA GLU A 254 -0.85 1.15 20.94
C GLU A 254 -1.09 2.54 20.34
N TYR A 255 -2.23 3.15 20.62
CA TYR A 255 -2.53 4.49 20.12
C TYR A 255 -1.63 5.55 20.78
N ILE A 256 -0.98 6.35 19.95
CA ILE A 256 -0.27 7.58 20.31
C ILE A 256 -1.16 8.76 19.88
N PRO A 257 -1.57 9.64 20.81
CA PRO A 257 -2.27 10.88 20.48
C PRO A 257 -1.49 11.72 19.44
N GLY A 258 -2.13 12.05 18.32
CA GLY A 258 -1.67 13.06 17.37
C GLY A 258 -2.29 14.41 17.71
N ILE A 259 -3.13 14.95 16.81
CA ILE A 259 -3.95 16.14 17.12
C ILE A 259 -5.16 15.82 18.01
N CYS A 260 -5.49 14.54 18.22
CA CYS A 260 -6.58 14.10 19.09
C CYS A 260 -6.03 13.62 20.44
N THR A 261 -6.59 14.11 21.54
CA THR A 261 -6.16 13.78 22.91
C THR A 261 -6.90 12.57 23.49
N SER A 262 -8.16 12.37 23.11
CA SER A 262 -9.01 11.26 23.55
C SER A 262 -10.22 11.12 22.63
N PHE A 263 -10.94 10.00 22.74
CA PHE A 263 -12.20 9.81 22.05
C PHE A 263 -13.22 9.07 22.92
N GLU A 264 -14.49 9.28 22.63
CA GLU A 264 -15.62 8.58 23.23
C GLU A 264 -16.37 7.81 22.14
N VAL A 265 -16.90 6.65 22.49
CA VAL A 265 -17.70 5.80 21.60
C VAL A 265 -19.11 5.69 22.18
N SER A 266 -20.13 5.88 21.36
CA SER A 266 -21.53 5.70 21.76
C SER A 266 -21.83 4.24 22.16
N ASP A 267 -22.88 4.05 22.96
CA ASP A 267 -23.28 2.72 23.46
C ASP A 267 -23.55 1.70 22.35
N ASP A 268 -23.97 2.15 21.16
CA ASP A 268 -24.23 1.31 19.99
C ASP A 268 -22.99 1.11 19.08
N GLY A 269 -21.85 1.71 19.44
CA GLY A 269 -20.59 1.62 18.69
C GLY A 269 -20.59 2.39 17.36
N SER A 270 -21.62 3.19 17.06
CA SER A 270 -21.80 3.81 15.74
C SER A 270 -21.30 5.25 15.65
N THR A 271 -21.10 5.92 16.79
CA THR A 271 -20.69 7.33 16.86
C THR A 271 -19.40 7.47 17.68
N PHE A 272 -18.41 8.12 17.08
CA PHE A 272 -17.14 8.46 17.71
C PHE A 272 -17.07 9.98 17.90
N THR A 273 -16.77 10.42 19.13
CA THR A 273 -16.51 11.84 19.45
C THR A 273 -15.04 12.02 19.77
N TYR A 274 -14.33 12.82 18.98
CA TYR A 274 -12.90 13.06 19.12
C TYR A 274 -12.63 14.41 19.82
N HIS A 275 -11.75 14.40 20.82
CA HIS A 275 -11.37 15.59 21.58
C HIS A 275 -10.03 16.13 21.07
N LEU A 276 -10.07 17.20 20.28
CA LEU A 276 -8.90 17.77 19.63
C LEU A 276 -8.08 18.67 20.57
N ARG A 277 -6.78 18.75 20.28
CA ARG A 277 -5.86 19.70 20.91
C ARG A 277 -6.21 21.14 20.53
N ASP A 278 -5.97 22.07 21.46
CA ASP A 278 -6.25 23.51 21.29
C ASP A 278 -4.98 24.35 20.99
N ASP A 279 -3.85 23.69 20.80
CA ASP A 279 -2.53 24.32 20.59
C ASP A 279 -1.92 24.01 19.21
N VAL A 280 -2.75 23.57 18.25
CA VAL A 280 -2.32 23.22 16.89
C VAL A 280 -2.54 24.40 15.94
N TYR A 281 -1.52 24.72 15.16
CA TYR A 281 -1.51 25.79 14.18
C TYR A 281 -0.97 25.27 12.85
N PHE A 282 -1.53 25.75 11.75
CA PHE A 282 -0.97 25.55 10.42
C PHE A 282 0.34 26.33 10.25
N HIS A 283 1.11 25.97 9.22
CA HIS A 283 2.41 26.58 8.91
C HIS A 283 2.35 28.09 8.63
N ASP A 284 1.17 28.64 8.33
CA ASP A 284 0.92 30.07 8.15
C ASP A 284 0.50 30.81 9.44
N GLY A 285 0.41 30.09 10.56
CA GLY A 285 0.03 30.61 11.87
C GLY A 285 -1.47 30.63 12.14
N ILE A 286 -2.32 30.14 11.24
CA ILE A 286 -3.76 30.01 11.48
C ILE A 286 -3.99 28.85 12.46
N LYS A 287 -4.78 29.09 13.51
CA LYS A 287 -5.14 28.05 14.49
C LYS A 287 -6.09 27.04 13.85
N MET A 288 -5.79 25.75 14.01
CA MET A 288 -6.63 24.66 13.54
C MET A 288 -7.95 24.59 14.31
N THR A 289 -9.04 24.23 13.63
CA THR A 289 -10.36 24.00 14.18
C THR A 289 -10.87 22.60 13.85
N ALA A 290 -11.97 22.17 14.49
CA ALA A 290 -12.64 20.92 14.15
C ALA A 290 -13.15 20.91 12.70
N ASP A 291 -13.52 22.07 12.14
CA ASP A 291 -13.99 22.19 10.75
C ASP A 291 -12.88 21.85 9.75
N ASP A 292 -11.61 22.15 10.07
CA ASP A 292 -10.47 21.81 9.22
C ASP A 292 -10.22 20.29 9.18
N VAL A 293 -10.44 19.62 10.30
CA VAL A 293 -10.39 18.16 10.39
C VAL A 293 -11.52 17.55 9.55
N VAL A 294 -12.75 18.04 9.71
CA VAL A 294 -13.90 17.60 8.90
C VAL A 294 -13.65 17.84 7.41
N PHE A 295 -13.10 19.01 7.04
CA PHE A 295 -12.74 19.33 5.67
C PHE A 295 -11.77 18.31 5.08
N SER A 296 -10.75 17.88 5.85
CA SER A 296 -9.76 16.90 5.38
C SER A 296 -10.41 15.57 5.00
N PHE A 297 -11.32 15.06 5.83
CA PHE A 297 -12.10 13.85 5.52
C PHE A 297 -13.01 14.03 4.30
N LEU A 298 -13.72 15.16 4.22
CA LEU A 298 -14.59 15.45 3.07
C LEU A 298 -13.81 15.63 1.77
N ALA A 299 -12.58 16.14 1.83
CA ALA A 299 -11.70 16.27 0.67
C ALA A 299 -11.29 14.89 0.12
N TYR A 300 -11.00 13.93 1.00
CA TYR A 300 -10.77 12.54 0.60
C TYR A 300 -12.02 11.89 0.01
N LEU A 301 -13.21 12.18 0.55
CA LEU A 301 -14.47 11.66 0.02
C LEU A 301 -14.93 12.31 -1.28
N ASN A 302 -14.40 13.46 -1.65
CA ASN A 302 -14.83 14.15 -2.87
C ASN A 302 -14.50 13.29 -4.10
N PRO A 303 -15.49 12.85 -4.90
CA PRO A 303 -15.22 12.02 -6.07
C PRO A 303 -14.30 12.68 -7.10
N GLN A 304 -14.23 14.02 -7.13
CA GLN A 304 -13.35 14.77 -8.01
C GLN A 304 -11.88 14.73 -7.58
N SER A 305 -11.57 14.39 -6.32
CA SER A 305 -10.19 14.25 -5.86
C SER A 305 -9.52 13.00 -6.43
N GLY A 306 -10.31 11.97 -6.76
CA GLY A 306 -9.78 10.68 -7.21
C GLY A 306 -8.93 9.98 -6.14
N SER A 307 -9.15 10.31 -4.86
CA SER A 307 -8.38 9.79 -3.73
C SER A 307 -8.57 8.28 -3.56
N GLN A 308 -7.46 7.55 -3.40
CA GLN A 308 -7.46 6.16 -2.92
C GLN A 308 -8.08 6.01 -1.52
N GLN A 309 -8.03 7.06 -0.69
CA GLN A 309 -8.57 7.01 0.67
C GLN A 309 -10.10 7.11 0.72
N SER A 310 -10.76 7.54 -0.36
CA SER A 310 -12.22 7.69 -0.41
C SER A 310 -12.97 6.43 0.01
N GLY A 311 -12.51 5.25 -0.41
CA GLY A 311 -13.12 3.97 -0.06
C GLY A 311 -12.99 3.61 1.42
N TYR A 312 -11.85 3.94 2.04
CA TYR A 312 -11.64 3.76 3.48
C TYR A 312 -12.56 4.70 4.26
N GLU A 313 -12.55 5.98 3.91
CA GLU A 313 -13.31 7.01 4.61
C GLU A 313 -14.83 6.83 4.45
N ALA A 314 -15.31 6.32 3.31
CA ALA A 314 -16.75 6.11 3.08
C ALA A 314 -17.37 5.12 4.08
N GLY A 315 -16.58 4.23 4.68
CA GLY A 315 -17.04 3.29 5.70
C GLY A 315 -17.28 3.90 7.08
N TYR A 316 -16.77 5.11 7.34
CA TYR A 316 -16.75 5.72 8.68
C TYR A 316 -17.66 6.95 8.83
N ILE A 317 -18.15 7.53 7.73
CA ILE A 317 -18.56 8.95 7.76
C ILE A 317 -20.05 9.20 7.96
N GLY A 318 -20.32 9.88 9.08
CA GLY A 318 -21.51 10.69 9.38
C GLY A 318 -21.15 11.99 10.13
N PHE A 319 -19.94 12.53 9.92
CA PHE A 319 -19.40 13.64 10.72
C PHE A 319 -20.34 14.86 10.77
N ARG A 320 -20.59 15.36 11.98
CA ARG A 320 -21.25 16.66 12.24
C ARG A 320 -20.34 17.45 13.17
N SER A 321 -19.96 18.66 12.78
CA SER A 321 -19.36 19.64 13.70
C SER A 321 -20.40 20.01 14.77
N MET A 322 -20.05 19.92 16.05
CA MET A 322 -20.90 20.40 17.16
C MET A 322 -20.45 21.78 17.62
#